data_AF-A0A929J0U2-F1
#
_entry.id   AF-A0A929J0U2-F1
#
_cell.length_a   1.000
_cell.length_b   1.000
_cell.length_c   1.000
_cell.angle_alpha   90.00
_cell.angle_beta   90.00
_cell.angle_gamma   90.00
#
_symmetry.space_group_name_H-M   'P 1'
#
loop_
_entity.id
_entity.type
_entity.pdbx_description
1 polymer ?
#
loop_
_entity_poly.entity_id
_entity_poly.type
_entity_poly.pdbx_seq_one_letter_code
_entity_poly.pdbx_strand_id
1 'polypeptide(L)'
;MVNKILICDDSVSIRQMLALTLIDAEYDVTESKDGMQALELAKQNNFDLVITDINMPLLDGLSLVGKLRILPEYRFKPILLLTTETDPQKKKQAKTAGATGWIIKPFDPDKLLAAIRKVLR
;
A
#
# COMPACT_ATOMS: atom_id res chain seq x y z
N MET A 1 -0.30 10.66 17.87
CA MET A 1 0.85 10.16 17.09
C MET A 1 0.44 10.19 15.63
N VAL A 2 1.28 10.75 14.76
CA VAL A 2 1.02 10.76 13.31
C VAL A 2 1.32 9.36 12.78
N ASN A 3 0.39 8.77 12.02
CA ASN A 3 0.63 7.46 11.42
C ASN A 3 1.54 7.56 10.20
N LYS A 4 2.51 6.63 10.11
CA LYS A 4 3.45 6.56 8.98
C LYS A 4 2.92 5.64 7.90
N ILE A 5 2.78 6.13 6.67
CA ILE A 5 2.23 5.39 5.54
C ILE A 5 3.31 5.29 4.45
N LEU A 6 3.61 4.06 4.03
CA LEU A 6 4.43 3.79 2.85
C LEU A 6 3.51 3.63 1.64
N ILE A 7 3.72 4.44 0.60
CA ILE A 7 3.03 4.30 -0.69
C ILE A 7 3.98 3.79 -1.77
N CYS A 8 3.54 2.82 -2.55
CA CYS A 8 4.32 2.19 -3.60
C CYS A 8 3.53 2.09 -4.91
N ASP A 9 3.98 2.78 -5.94
CA ASP A 9 3.34 2.79 -7.26
C ASP A 9 4.40 3.18 -8.30
N ASP A 10 4.40 2.62 -9.50
CA ASP A 10 5.36 2.98 -10.54
C ASP A 10 4.98 4.29 -11.25
N SER A 11 3.69 4.64 -11.25
CA SER A 11 3.19 5.89 -11.80
C SER A 11 3.48 7.08 -10.89
N VAL A 12 4.31 8.01 -11.38
CA VAL A 12 4.62 9.28 -10.68
C VAL A 12 3.35 10.05 -10.33
N SER A 13 2.41 10.15 -11.27
CA SER A 13 1.17 10.91 -11.08
C SER A 13 0.29 10.31 -9.99
N ILE A 14 0.18 8.98 -9.93
CA ILE A 14 -0.61 8.30 -8.88
C ILE A 14 0.07 8.46 -7.52
N ARG A 15 1.40 8.28 -7.43
CA ARG A 15 2.12 8.52 -6.16
C ARG A 15 1.93 9.93 -5.65
N GLN A 16 2.08 10.94 -6.50
CA GLN A 16 1.90 12.34 -6.10
C GLN A 16 0.47 12.61 -5.62
N MET A 17 -0.54 12.12 -6.35
CA MET A 17 -1.94 12.29 -5.96
C MET A 17 -2.25 11.62 -4.61
N LEU A 18 -1.73 10.40 -4.39
CA LEU A 18 -1.84 9.71 -3.11
C LEU A 18 -1.14 10.46 -1.99
N ALA A 19 0.11 10.88 -2.22
CA ALA A 19 0.90 11.59 -1.22
C ALA A 19 0.19 12.87 -0.79
N LEU A 20 -0.28 13.68 -1.74
CA LEU A 20 -1.05 14.89 -1.45
C LEU A 20 -2.30 14.59 -0.61
N THR A 21 -3.10 13.60 -1.03
CA THR A 21 -4.32 13.20 -0.30
C THR A 21 -4.04 12.79 1.15
N LEU A 22 -2.93 12.07 1.38
CA LEU A 22 -2.57 11.57 2.69
C LEU A 22 -1.92 12.65 3.57
N ILE A 23 -1.11 13.52 2.99
CA ILE A 23 -0.50 14.67 3.68
C ILE A 23 -1.59 15.66 4.12
N ASP A 24 -2.57 15.95 3.25
CA ASP A 24 -3.73 16.79 3.59
C ASP A 24 -4.58 16.19 4.73
N ALA A 25 -4.52 14.86 4.89
CA ALA A 25 -5.13 14.14 6.01
C ALA A 25 -4.22 13.98 7.23
N GLU A 26 -3.12 14.74 7.28
CA GLU A 26 -2.14 14.80 8.38
C GLU A 26 -1.40 13.47 8.65
N TYR A 27 -1.20 12.64 7.62
CA TYR A 27 -0.35 11.45 7.69
C TYR A 27 1.12 11.74 7.31
N ASP A 28 2.05 10.97 7.88
CA ASP A 28 3.47 11.00 7.49
C ASP A 28 3.66 10.00 6.33
N VAL A 29 3.98 10.52 5.14
CA VAL A 29 3.99 9.72 3.90
C VAL A 29 5.41 9.52 3.41
N THR A 30 5.76 8.27 3.13
CA THR A 30 6.97 7.89 2.41
C THR A 30 6.61 7.27 1.07
N GLU A 31 7.22 7.75 0.00
CA GLU A 31 6.97 7.27 -1.36
C GLU A 31 8.05 6.28 -1.82
N SER A 32 7.64 5.27 -2.58
CA SER A 32 8.52 4.36 -3.31
C SER A 32 8.03 4.11 -4.73
N LYS A 33 8.96 4.04 -5.68
CA LYS A 33 8.65 3.88 -7.12
C LYS A 33 8.45 2.43 -7.56
N ASP A 34 8.87 1.47 -6.75
CA ASP A 34 8.81 0.04 -7.06
C ASP A 34 8.81 -0.80 -5.77
N GLY A 35 8.41 -2.06 -5.89
CA GLY A 35 8.29 -2.96 -4.74
C GLY A 35 9.61 -3.29 -4.06
N MET A 36 10.75 -3.22 -4.76
CA MET A 36 12.06 -3.47 -4.16
C MET A 36 12.43 -2.33 -3.21
N GLN A 37 12.29 -1.09 -3.66
CA GLN A 37 12.48 0.09 -2.83
C GLN A 37 11.52 0.10 -1.63
N ALA A 38 10.25 -0.25 -1.84
CA ALA A 38 9.26 -0.36 -0.76
C ALA A 38 9.70 -1.37 0.30
N LEU A 39 10.20 -2.54 -0.12
CA LEU A 39 10.67 -3.57 0.79
C LEU A 39 11.91 -3.13 1.59
N GLU A 40 12.85 -2.43 0.96
CA GLU A 40 14.03 -1.89 1.64
C GLU A 40 13.64 -0.84 2.69
N LEU A 41 12.77 0.09 2.32
CA LEU A 41 12.25 1.11 3.23
C LEU A 41 11.49 0.47 4.40
N ALA A 42 10.65 -0.53 4.12
CA ALA A 42 9.90 -1.25 5.15
C ALA A 42 10.82 -2.01 6.11
N LYS A 43 11.98 -2.49 5.68
CA LYS A 43 12.96 -3.14 6.58
C LYS A 43 13.69 -2.14 7.48
N GLN A 44 13.85 -0.90 7.03
CA GLN A 44 14.61 0.14 7.74
C GLN A 44 13.72 1.00 8.64
N ASN A 45 12.42 1.03 8.38
CA ASN A 45 11.45 1.89 9.06
C ASN A 45 10.26 1.06 9.55
N ASN A 46 9.49 1.61 10.49
CA ASN A 46 8.25 1.00 10.94
C ASN A 46 7.05 1.83 10.45
N PHE A 47 6.41 1.36 9.38
CA PHE A 47 5.20 1.98 8.85
C PHE A 47 3.96 1.37 9.49
N ASP A 48 2.96 2.20 9.73
CA ASP A 48 1.67 1.78 10.25
C ASP A 48 0.75 1.21 9.18
N LEU A 49 0.95 1.62 7.92
CA LEU A 49 0.21 1.14 6.77
C LEU A 49 1.11 1.11 5.53
N VAL A 50 0.91 0.11 4.68
CA VAL A 50 1.51 0.07 3.34
C VAL A 50 0.40 0.09 2.29
N ILE A 51 0.53 0.95 1.29
CA ILE A 51 -0.34 1.00 0.11
C ILE A 51 0.53 0.68 -1.10
N THR A 52 0.15 -0.32 -1.90
CA THR A 52 0.96 -0.73 -3.06
C THR A 52 0.10 -1.04 -4.29
N ASP A 53 0.58 -0.69 -5.48
CA ASP A 53 0.03 -1.26 -6.72
C ASP A 53 0.50 -2.71 -6.90
N ILE A 54 -0.27 -3.49 -7.64
CA ILE A 54 0.07 -4.84 -8.09
C ILE A 54 1.04 -4.77 -9.26
N ASN A 55 0.73 -3.96 -10.27
CA ASN A 55 1.49 -3.97 -11.52
C ASN A 55 2.68 -3.03 -11.40
N MET A 56 3.83 -3.56 -10.99
CA MET A 56 5.08 -2.78 -10.87
C MET A 56 6.26 -3.58 -11.43
N PRO A 57 7.28 -2.91 -11.98
CA PRO A 57 8.51 -3.57 -12.41
C PRO A 57 9.32 -4.10 -11.20
N LEU A 58 10.23 -5.05 -11.48
CA LEU A 58 11.14 -5.70 -10.52
C LEU A 58 10.45 -6.58 -9.46
N LEU A 59 9.58 -6.00 -8.63
CA LEU A 59 8.80 -6.69 -7.62
C LEU A 59 7.37 -6.17 -7.65
N ASP A 60 6.44 -7.06 -8.01
CA ASP A 60 5.02 -6.75 -8.05
C ASP A 60 4.43 -6.63 -6.62
N GLY A 61 3.27 -5.98 -6.52
CA GLY A 61 2.62 -5.73 -5.23
C GLY A 61 2.21 -6.99 -4.47
N LEU A 62 1.83 -8.07 -5.16
CA LEU A 62 1.45 -9.32 -4.49
C LEU A 62 2.68 -9.99 -3.87
N SER A 63 3.79 -10.01 -4.61
CA SER A 63 5.07 -10.49 -4.10
C SER A 63 5.58 -9.63 -2.95
N LEU A 64 5.41 -8.30 -3.04
CA LEU A 64 5.73 -7.38 -1.95
C LEU A 64 4.92 -7.69 -0.68
N VAL A 65 3.61 -7.86 -0.80
CA VAL A 65 2.73 -8.24 0.33
C VAL A 65 3.25 -9.51 0.99
N GLY A 66 3.55 -10.55 0.20
CA GLY A 66 4.09 -11.81 0.72
C GLY A 66 5.39 -11.62 1.49
N LYS A 67 6.33 -10.83 0.95
CA LYS A 67 7.61 -10.52 1.62
C LYS A 67 7.42 -9.71 2.90
N LEU A 68 6.53 -8.72 2.91
CA LEU A 68 6.21 -7.94 4.10
C LEU A 68 5.60 -8.81 5.20
N ARG A 69 4.73 -9.77 4.86
CA ARG A 69 4.12 -10.68 5.85
C ARG A 69 5.10 -11.61 6.55
N ILE A 70 6.29 -11.82 5.98
CA ILE A 70 7.38 -12.57 6.61
C ILE A 70 8.11 -11.71 7.66
N LEU A 71 8.06 -10.38 7.55
CA LEU A 71 8.69 -9.47 8.52
C LEU A 71 7.85 -9.40 9.81
N PRO A 72 8.45 -9.59 11.00
CA PRO A 72 7.73 -9.55 12.28
C PRO A 72 6.95 -8.24 12.49
N GLU A 73 7.57 -7.11 12.16
CA GLU A 73 7.00 -5.75 12.25
C GLU A 73 5.72 -5.60 11.42
N TYR A 74 5.65 -6.25 10.26
CA TYR A 74 4.56 -6.11 9.30
C TYR A 74 3.59 -7.28 9.32
N ARG A 75 3.74 -8.25 10.23
CA ARG A 75 2.85 -9.42 10.30
C ARG A 75 1.38 -9.04 10.48
N PHE A 76 1.12 -7.98 11.25
CA PHE A 76 -0.23 -7.53 11.59
C PHE A 76 -0.55 -6.12 11.08
N LYS A 77 0.43 -5.41 10.50
CA LYS A 77 0.19 -4.07 9.94
C LYS A 77 -0.73 -4.18 8.71
N PRO A 78 -1.68 -3.25 8.53
CA PRO A 78 -2.51 -3.24 7.34
C PRO A 78 -1.68 -3.07 6.07
N ILE A 79 -2.04 -3.81 5.01
CA ILE A 79 -1.49 -3.63 3.66
C ILE A 79 -2.66 -3.50 2.69
N LEU A 80 -2.79 -2.35 2.04
CA LEU A 80 -3.83 -2.06 1.05
C LEU A 80 -3.25 -2.18 -0.35
N LEU A 81 -3.96 -2.88 -1.23
CA LEU A 81 -3.63 -2.89 -2.65
C LEU A 81 -4.44 -1.84 -3.38
N LEU A 82 -3.77 -1.01 -4.18
CA LEU A 82 -4.39 0.01 -5.02
C LEU A 82 -4.05 -0.27 -6.48
N THR A 83 -4.99 -0.84 -7.24
CA THR A 83 -4.68 -1.39 -8.57
C THR A 83 -5.78 -1.11 -9.59
N THR A 84 -5.45 -1.16 -10.88
CA THR A 84 -6.44 -1.19 -11.98
C THR A 84 -7.03 -2.57 -12.20
N GLU A 85 -6.47 -3.61 -11.58
CA GLU A 85 -6.92 -4.98 -11.76
C GLU A 85 -8.33 -5.19 -11.18
N THR A 86 -9.16 -5.88 -11.97
CA THR A 86 -10.53 -6.26 -11.60
C THR A 86 -10.73 -7.77 -11.53
N ASP A 87 -9.74 -8.57 -11.95
CA ASP A 87 -9.80 -10.03 -11.93
C ASP A 87 -10.06 -10.56 -10.49
N PRO A 88 -11.20 -11.25 -10.28
CA PRO A 88 -11.52 -11.87 -9.00
C PRO A 88 -10.45 -12.88 -8.53
N GLN A 89 -9.72 -13.53 -9.44
CA GLN A 89 -8.65 -14.46 -9.09
C GLN A 89 -7.47 -13.72 -8.48
N LYS A 90 -7.02 -12.60 -9.05
CA LYS A 90 -5.96 -11.77 -8.45
C LYS A 90 -6.39 -11.20 -7.11
N LYS A 91 -7.65 -10.80 -6.96
CA LYS A 91 -8.21 -10.38 -5.66
C LYS A 91 -8.16 -11.48 -4.62
N LYS A 92 -8.45 -12.73 -5.01
CA LYS A 92 -8.32 -13.89 -4.12
C LYS A 92 -6.85 -14.15 -3.75
N GLN A 93 -5.94 -14.08 -4.72
CA GLN A 93 -4.49 -14.24 -4.48
C GLN A 93 -3.96 -13.19 -3.50
N ALA A 94 -4.32 -11.92 -3.66
CA ALA A 94 -4.00 -10.85 -2.72
C ALA A 94 -4.46 -11.14 -1.29
N LYS A 95 -5.71 -11.59 -1.15
CA LYS A 95 -6.26 -11.94 0.17
C LYS A 95 -5.46 -13.09 0.80
N THR A 96 -5.13 -14.12 0.02
CA THR A 96 -4.30 -15.25 0.48
C THR A 96 -2.88 -14.83 0.83
N ALA A 97 -2.29 -13.89 0.09
CA ALA A 97 -0.98 -13.32 0.39
C ALA A 97 -0.99 -12.49 1.68
N GLY A 98 -2.16 -12.11 2.18
CA GLY A 98 -2.34 -11.39 3.43
C GLY A 98 -2.64 -9.90 3.25
N ALA A 99 -3.06 -9.44 2.07
CA ALA A 99 -3.53 -8.06 1.90
C ALA A 99 -4.80 -7.81 2.74
N THR A 100 -4.83 -6.67 3.40
CA THR A 100 -5.94 -6.25 4.28
C THR A 100 -7.11 -5.67 3.48
N GLY A 101 -6.81 -5.01 2.36
CA GLY A 101 -7.82 -4.38 1.52
C GLY A 101 -7.41 -4.26 0.07
N TRP A 102 -8.40 -3.98 -0.77
CA TRP A 102 -8.27 -3.87 -2.21
C TRP A 102 -9.07 -2.67 -2.69
N ILE A 103 -8.42 -1.73 -3.36
CA ILE A 103 -8.98 -0.49 -3.88
C ILE A 103 -8.71 -0.47 -5.39
N ILE A 104 -9.75 -0.22 -6.17
CA ILE A 104 -9.67 -0.19 -7.63
C ILE A 104 -9.44 1.25 -8.09
N LYS A 105 -8.56 1.44 -9.08
CA LYS A 105 -8.33 2.72 -9.77
C LYS A 105 -9.40 2.94 -10.86
N PRO A 106 -9.86 4.18 -11.11
CA PRO A 106 -9.58 5.39 -10.35
C PRO A 106 -10.21 5.36 -8.96
N PHE A 107 -9.48 5.85 -7.96
CA PHE A 107 -9.97 5.89 -6.59
C PHE A 107 -10.50 7.28 -6.23
N ASP A 108 -11.46 7.28 -5.32
CA ASP A 108 -12.00 8.48 -4.71
C ASP A 108 -11.18 8.76 -3.43
N PRO A 109 -10.58 9.97 -3.29
CA PRO A 109 -9.78 10.34 -2.12
C PRO A 109 -10.51 10.12 -0.79
N ASP A 110 -11.79 10.46 -0.69
CA ASP A 110 -12.58 10.32 0.54
C ASP A 110 -12.80 8.85 0.89
N LYS A 111 -13.05 8.00 -0.13
CA LYS A 111 -13.18 6.55 0.07
C LYS A 111 -11.85 5.92 0.47
N LEU A 112 -10.74 6.38 -0.08
CA LEU A 112 -9.39 5.93 0.32
C LEU A 112 -9.14 6.27 1.78
N LEU A 113 -9.35 7.52 2.19
CA LEU A 113 -9.16 7.97 3.57
C LEU A 113 -10.07 7.22 4.54
N ALA A 114 -11.33 6.97 4.17
CA ALA A 114 -12.25 6.17 4.98
C ALA A 114 -11.75 4.72 5.15
N ALA A 115 -11.23 4.10 4.09
CA ALA A 115 -10.65 2.75 4.16
C ALA A 115 -9.41 2.71 5.06
N ILE A 116 -8.52 3.71 4.94
CA ILE A 116 -7.31 3.87 5.77
C ILE A 116 -7.68 4.01 7.25
N ARG A 117 -8.59 4.92 7.58
CA ARG A 117 -9.07 5.12 8.96
C ARG A 117 -9.70 3.87 9.56
N LYS A 118 -10.33 3.03 8.74
CA LYS A 118 -10.92 1.76 9.19
C LYS A 118 -9.87 0.71 9.55
N VAL A 119 -8.74 0.68 8.84
CA VAL A 119 -7.70 -0.35 9.05
C VAL A 119 -6.61 0.08 10.03
N LEU A 120 -6.44 1.38 10.27
CA LEU A 120 -5.53 1.94 11.28
C LEU A 120 -6.17 2.11 12.67
N ARG A 121 -7.43 1.69 12.83
CA ARG A 121 -8.21 1.82 14.07
C ARG A 121 -7.76 0.87 15.17
#